data_AF-A0A847JDT8-F1
#
_entry.id   AF-A0A847JDT8-F1
#
_cell.length_a   1.000
_cell.length_b   1.000
_cell.length_c   1.000
_cell.angle_alpha   90.00
_cell.angle_beta   90.00
_cell.angle_gamma   90.00
#
_symmetry.space_group_name_H-M   'P 1'
#
loop_
_entity.id
_entity.type
_entity.pdbx_description
1 polymer ?
#
loop_
_entity_poly.entity_id
_entity_poly.type
_entity_poly.pdbx_seq_one_letter_code
_entity_poly.pdbx_strand_id
1 'polypeptide(L)'
;IATFVSRKVGVVAGLDFARRAMATMDPAIRFSELISDGARVGPGDVIARVEGSARAVLSAERVALNFLGRLSGVASATRMFADRIAHTKTKIVCTRKTTPGLRAFEKYAVKCGGGANHRFGLDDAILIKDNHIAVCGSVSETIRRARAFAGHLVRIEVEVDTLDQLREAMTAAPDAVLLDNMGPETLRQAVAIVAGRAVTEASGGVGPDTVAAIAESGVDLISTGWITHSAPVLDIGLDIDVR
;
A
#
# COMPACT_ATOMS: atom_id res chain seq x y z
N ILE A 1 20.75 -0.69 28.68
CA ILE A 1 20.58 -0.77 27.21
C ILE A 1 19.12 -1.10 26.93
N ALA A 2 18.50 -0.55 25.88
CA ALA A 2 17.13 -0.91 25.50
C ALA A 2 17.09 -1.57 24.11
N THR A 3 16.12 -2.43 23.85
CA THR A 3 15.98 -3.16 22.59
C THR A 3 14.54 -3.18 22.10
N PHE A 4 14.33 -2.86 20.83
CA PHE A 4 13.06 -3.08 20.16
C PHE A 4 12.94 -4.56 19.79
N VAL A 5 11.90 -5.22 20.28
CA VAL A 5 11.71 -6.67 20.12
C VAL A 5 10.34 -6.96 19.53
N SER A 6 10.29 -7.74 18.45
CA SER A 6 9.01 -8.17 17.88
C SER A 6 8.34 -9.21 18.78
N ARG A 7 7.02 -9.09 18.98
CA ARG A 7 6.20 -10.08 19.71
C ARG A 7 5.43 -11.01 18.79
N LYS A 8 5.38 -10.69 17.49
CA LYS A 8 4.60 -11.39 16.47
C LYS A 8 5.40 -11.60 15.20
N VAL A 9 4.91 -12.47 14.33
CA VAL A 9 5.43 -12.58 12.96
C VAL A 9 4.99 -11.36 12.15
N GLY A 10 5.89 -10.80 11.37
CA GLY A 10 5.59 -9.64 10.54
C GLY A 10 6.74 -9.20 9.64
N VAL A 11 6.63 -7.97 9.15
CA VAL A 11 7.65 -7.25 8.37
C VAL A 11 7.93 -5.93 9.05
N VAL A 12 9.21 -5.60 9.26
CA VAL A 12 9.64 -4.35 9.87
C VAL A 12 9.46 -3.21 8.88
N ALA A 13 8.89 -2.09 9.33
CA ALA A 13 8.92 -0.83 8.59
C ALA A 13 8.85 0.35 9.56
N GLY A 14 9.61 1.41 9.29
CA GLY A 14 9.57 2.66 10.04
C GLY A 14 10.69 2.85 11.05
N LEU A 15 11.83 2.17 10.91
CA LEU A 15 12.96 2.30 11.84
C LEU A 15 13.47 3.73 11.97
N ASP A 16 13.50 4.48 10.87
CA ASP A 16 13.90 5.88 10.87
C ASP A 16 12.98 6.76 11.73
N PHE A 17 11.70 6.41 11.87
CA PHE A 17 10.78 7.13 12.76
C PHE A 17 11.12 6.86 14.22
N ALA A 18 11.41 5.61 14.58
CA ALA A 18 11.86 5.25 15.92
C ALA A 18 13.20 5.93 16.25
N ARG A 19 14.16 5.90 15.33
CA ARG A 19 15.45 6.60 15.42
C ARG A 19 15.26 8.10 15.63
N ARG A 20 14.40 8.74 14.85
CA ARG A 20 14.12 10.19 14.97
C ARG A 20 13.42 10.55 16.28
N ALA A 21 12.48 9.73 16.74
CA ALA A 21 11.84 9.95 18.04
C ALA A 21 12.87 9.94 19.18
N MET A 22 13.79 8.98 19.16
CA MET A 22 14.90 8.90 20.12
C MET A 22 15.82 10.12 20.02
N ALA A 23 16.32 10.44 18.82
CA ALA A 23 17.24 11.56 18.60
C ALA A 23 16.63 12.94 18.92
N THR A 24 15.30 13.08 18.81
CA THR A 24 14.60 14.32 19.17
C THR A 24 14.59 14.54 20.68
N MET A 25 14.62 13.47 21.49
CA MET A 25 14.69 13.58 22.95
C MET A 25 16.11 13.80 23.45
N ASP A 26 17.08 13.12 22.87
CA ASP A 26 18.48 13.30 23.20
C ASP A 26 19.35 12.91 21.99
N PRO A 27 20.04 13.86 21.33
CA PRO A 27 20.93 13.59 20.20
C PRO A 27 22.11 12.66 20.55
N ALA A 28 22.44 12.48 21.83
CA ALA A 28 23.49 11.57 22.27
C ALA A 28 23.03 10.10 22.30
N ILE A 29 21.74 9.81 22.12
CA ILE A 29 21.24 8.43 22.02
C ILE A 29 21.84 7.76 20.78
N ARG A 30 22.49 6.62 20.99
CA ARG A 30 22.93 5.73 19.91
C ARG A 30 21.81 4.75 19.57
N PHE A 31 21.42 4.74 18.30
CA PHE A 31 20.43 3.82 17.75
C PHE A 31 21.10 2.91 16.71
N SER A 32 21.15 1.61 17.02
CA SER A 32 21.78 0.59 16.18
C SER A 32 20.70 -0.33 15.60
N GLU A 33 20.48 -0.24 14.30
CA GLU A 33 19.60 -1.15 13.57
C GLU A 33 20.25 -2.52 13.44
N LEU A 34 19.50 -3.58 13.75
CA LEU A 34 19.95 -4.97 13.62
C LEU A 34 19.19 -5.69 12.49
N ILE A 35 17.95 -5.27 12.25
CA ILE A 35 17.09 -5.75 11.17
C ILE A 35 16.62 -4.52 10.38
N SER A 36 16.72 -4.55 9.06
CA SER A 36 16.33 -3.43 8.19
C SER A 36 14.84 -3.42 7.85
N ASP A 37 14.32 -2.26 7.46
CA ASP A 37 12.97 -2.14 6.92
C ASP A 37 12.78 -3.05 5.69
N GLY A 38 11.64 -3.75 5.63
CA GLY A 38 11.28 -4.74 4.61
C GLY A 38 11.69 -6.18 4.96
N ALA A 39 12.50 -6.38 6.00
CA ALA A 39 12.84 -7.71 6.49
C ALA A 39 11.69 -8.34 7.30
N ARG A 40 11.59 -9.67 7.23
CA ARG A 40 10.65 -10.45 8.05
C ARG A 40 11.20 -10.62 9.46
N VAL A 41 10.30 -10.68 10.43
CA VAL A 41 10.60 -10.93 11.84
C VAL A 41 9.62 -11.93 12.43
N GLY A 42 10.06 -12.62 13.49
CA GLY A 42 9.26 -13.46 14.36
C GLY A 42 9.31 -13.01 15.83
N PRO A 43 8.54 -13.67 16.72
CA PRO A 43 8.57 -13.37 18.15
C PRO A 43 9.97 -13.54 18.75
N GLY A 44 10.44 -12.54 19.48
CA GLY A 44 11.75 -12.53 20.13
C GLY A 44 12.88 -11.91 19.30
N ASP A 45 12.65 -11.64 18.01
CA ASP A 45 13.66 -11.00 17.17
C ASP A 45 13.95 -9.58 17.64
N VAL A 46 15.23 -9.28 17.84
CA VAL A 46 15.70 -7.94 18.21
C VAL A 46 15.89 -7.11 16.95
N ILE A 47 15.03 -6.11 16.79
CA ILE A 47 14.97 -5.26 15.59
C ILE A 47 16.05 -4.17 15.65
N ALA A 48 16.20 -3.52 16.81
CA ALA A 48 17.15 -2.43 17.01
C ALA A 48 17.57 -2.33 18.48
N ARG A 49 18.76 -1.79 18.73
CA ARG A 49 19.31 -1.49 20.05
C ARG A 49 19.43 0.01 20.26
N VAL A 50 19.15 0.46 21.48
CA VAL A 50 19.23 1.86 21.91
C VAL A 50 20.10 1.98 23.15
N GLU A 51 21.04 2.91 23.12
CA GLU A 51 21.94 3.23 24.23
C GLU A 51 21.92 4.74 24.49
N GLY A 52 21.64 5.15 25.73
CA GLY A 52 21.61 6.55 26.11
C GLY A 52 20.92 6.78 27.45
N SER A 53 20.59 8.04 27.73
CA SER A 53 19.88 8.44 28.96
C SER A 53 18.55 7.70 29.10
N ALA A 54 18.36 6.99 30.21
CA ALA A 54 17.13 6.24 30.48
C ALA A 54 15.88 7.13 30.41
N ARG A 55 15.97 8.37 30.93
CA ARG A 55 14.88 9.35 30.86
C ARG A 55 14.50 9.68 29.42
N ALA A 56 15.48 9.92 28.56
CA ALA A 56 15.25 10.28 27.17
C ALA A 56 14.66 9.10 26.37
N VAL A 57 15.21 7.90 26.57
CA VAL A 57 14.71 6.66 25.93
C VAL A 57 13.25 6.39 26.33
N LEU A 58 12.94 6.42 27.63
CA LEU A 58 11.57 6.20 28.13
C LEU A 58 10.59 7.29 27.67
N SER A 59 11.05 8.53 27.51
CA SER A 59 10.22 9.64 27.00
C SER A 59 9.86 9.48 25.52
N ALA A 60 10.78 8.92 24.72
CA ALA A 60 10.56 8.67 23.29
C ALA A 60 9.82 7.36 22.99
N GLU A 61 9.81 6.40 23.93
CA GLU A 61 9.36 5.03 23.73
C GLU A 61 8.00 4.93 23.01
N ARG A 62 6.96 5.55 23.57
CA ARG A 62 5.60 5.37 23.04
C ARG A 62 5.45 5.93 21.63
N VAL A 63 6.09 7.06 21.34
CA VAL A 63 6.07 7.66 20.00
C VAL A 63 6.80 6.75 19.01
N ALA A 64 7.97 6.25 19.38
CA ALA A 64 8.75 5.33 18.56
C ALA A 64 7.96 4.04 18.24
N LEU A 65 7.37 3.41 19.27
CA LEU A 65 6.57 2.19 19.13
C LEU A 65 5.30 2.40 18.30
N ASN A 66 4.62 3.55 18.45
CA ASN A 66 3.41 3.84 17.69
C ASN A 66 3.70 3.93 16.19
N PHE A 67 4.78 4.61 15.78
CA PHE A 67 5.19 4.67 14.37
C PHE A 67 5.67 3.30 13.88
N LEU A 68 6.61 2.68 14.58
CA LEU A 68 7.22 1.42 14.16
C LEU A 68 6.17 0.30 14.06
N GLY A 69 5.29 0.16 15.06
CA GLY A 69 4.22 -0.83 15.06
C GLY A 69 3.17 -0.59 13.97
N ARG A 70 2.73 0.67 13.75
CA ARG A 70 1.76 1.00 12.70
C ARG A 70 2.31 0.71 11.31
N LEU A 71 3.52 1.18 11.02
CA LEU A 71 4.15 1.01 9.70
C LEU A 71 4.51 -0.46 9.46
N SER A 72 5.06 -1.15 10.46
CA SER A 72 5.30 -2.59 10.38
C SER A 72 4.00 -3.39 10.19
N GLY A 73 2.88 -2.93 10.78
CA GLY A 73 1.55 -3.49 10.54
C GLY A 73 1.11 -3.40 9.08
N VAL A 74 1.25 -2.23 8.46
CA VAL A 74 0.97 -2.00 7.03
C VAL A 74 1.88 -2.85 6.13
N ALA A 75 3.17 -2.90 6.43
CA ALA A 75 4.13 -3.73 5.69
C ALA A 75 3.80 -5.22 5.80
N SER A 76 3.45 -5.69 7.00
CA SER A 76 3.05 -7.08 7.26
C SER A 76 1.77 -7.45 6.52
N ALA A 77 0.74 -6.58 6.58
CA ALA A 77 -0.50 -6.75 5.84
C ALA A 77 -0.24 -6.82 4.33
N THR A 78 0.56 -5.90 3.80
CA THR A 78 0.92 -5.90 2.38
C THR A 78 1.65 -7.17 1.97
N ARG A 79 2.62 -7.61 2.79
CA ARG A 79 3.39 -8.83 2.55
C ARG A 79 2.51 -10.07 2.52
N MET A 80 1.54 -10.16 3.42
CA MET A 80 0.57 -11.27 3.43
C MET A 80 -0.19 -11.37 2.10
N PHE A 81 -0.64 -10.26 1.52
CA PHE A 81 -1.29 -10.28 0.21
C PHE A 81 -0.31 -10.62 -0.91
N ALA A 82 0.89 -10.02 -0.90
CA ALA A 82 1.91 -10.27 -1.91
C ALA A 82 2.35 -11.74 -1.95
N ASP A 83 2.53 -12.37 -0.78
CA ASP A 83 2.90 -13.78 -0.67
C ASP A 83 1.81 -14.71 -1.25
N ARG A 84 0.53 -14.37 -1.04
CA ARG A 84 -0.62 -15.16 -1.54
C ARG A 84 -0.76 -15.14 -3.07
N ILE A 85 -0.14 -14.19 -3.75
CA ILE A 85 -0.22 -14.03 -5.20
C ILE A 85 1.13 -14.16 -5.89
N ALA A 86 2.18 -14.59 -5.17
CA ALA A 86 3.56 -14.63 -5.66
C ALA A 86 3.74 -15.56 -6.88
N HIS A 87 2.82 -16.49 -7.12
CA HIS A 87 2.78 -17.36 -8.30
C HIS A 87 2.22 -16.68 -9.55
N THR A 88 1.76 -15.44 -9.44
CA THR A 88 1.17 -14.65 -10.53
C THR A 88 2.06 -13.46 -10.89
N LYS A 89 1.77 -12.80 -12.02
CA LYS A 89 2.42 -11.51 -12.39
C LYS A 89 1.85 -10.30 -11.63
N THR A 90 0.72 -10.49 -10.95
CA THR A 90 -0.08 -9.41 -10.38
C THR A 90 0.63 -8.75 -9.21
N LYS A 91 0.46 -7.43 -9.06
CA LYS A 91 1.02 -6.68 -7.92
C LYS A 91 -0.07 -6.10 -7.03
N ILE A 92 0.16 -6.15 -5.73
CA ILE A 92 -0.68 -5.46 -4.74
C ILE A 92 -0.34 -3.98 -4.74
N VAL A 93 -1.35 -3.12 -4.85
CA VAL A 93 -1.19 -1.66 -4.75
C VAL A 93 -2.04 -1.06 -3.64
N CYS A 94 -1.51 -0.03 -3.00
CA CYS A 94 -2.25 0.75 -2.00
C CYS A 94 -3.23 1.74 -2.64
N THR A 95 -4.06 2.42 -1.82
CA THR A 95 -5.02 3.42 -2.31
C THR A 95 -4.78 4.79 -1.65
N ARG A 96 -5.75 5.70 -1.77
CA ARG A 96 -5.81 6.96 -1.00
C ARG A 96 -6.59 6.83 0.32
N LYS A 97 -7.13 5.64 0.63
CA LYS A 97 -7.83 5.33 1.89
C LYS A 97 -6.79 5.10 3.01
N THR A 98 -6.02 6.14 3.31
CA THR A 98 -4.91 6.15 4.26
C THR A 98 -5.29 6.94 5.51
N THR A 99 -4.58 6.73 6.62
CA THR A 99 -4.76 7.57 7.81
C THR A 99 -4.42 9.03 7.49
N PRO A 100 -5.27 10.01 7.86
CA PRO A 100 -4.98 11.43 7.63
C PRO A 100 -3.62 11.84 8.20
N GLY A 101 -2.84 12.58 7.41
CA GLY A 101 -1.48 13.03 7.79
C GLY A 101 -0.37 11.97 7.65
N LEU A 102 -0.69 10.68 7.50
CA LEU A 102 0.31 9.60 7.46
C LEU A 102 0.48 8.95 6.08
N ARG A 103 -0.18 9.48 5.03
CA ARG A 103 -0.20 8.87 3.69
C ARG A 103 1.20 8.52 3.16
N ALA A 104 2.16 9.44 3.27
CA ALA A 104 3.52 9.20 2.79
C ALA A 104 4.19 8.02 3.50
N PHE A 105 3.95 7.90 4.81
CA PHE A 105 4.57 6.87 5.65
C PHE A 105 3.91 5.51 5.40
N GLU A 106 2.57 5.48 5.28
CA GLU A 106 1.86 4.24 4.96
C GLU A 106 2.19 3.74 3.55
N LYS A 107 2.30 4.64 2.56
CA LYS A 107 2.78 4.29 1.20
C LYS A 107 4.24 3.84 1.18
N TYR A 108 5.08 4.31 2.11
CA TYR A 108 6.42 3.77 2.30
C TYR A 108 6.36 2.34 2.86
N ALA A 109 5.57 2.11 3.91
CA ALA A 109 5.39 0.79 4.50
C ALA A 109 4.83 -0.25 3.52
N VAL A 110 3.94 0.14 2.61
CA VAL A 110 3.46 -0.71 1.51
C VAL A 110 4.63 -1.20 0.65
N LYS A 111 5.59 -0.32 0.30
CA LYS A 111 6.78 -0.74 -0.45
C LYS A 111 7.64 -1.71 0.34
N CYS A 112 7.84 -1.48 1.64
CA CYS A 112 8.57 -2.40 2.52
C CYS A 112 7.92 -3.79 2.56
N GLY A 113 6.59 -3.84 2.52
CA GLY A 113 5.82 -5.09 2.43
C GLY A 113 5.88 -5.79 1.07
N GLY A 114 6.53 -5.20 0.05
CA GLY A 114 6.60 -5.76 -1.30
C GLY A 114 5.42 -5.38 -2.20
N GLY A 115 4.58 -4.44 -1.78
CA GLY A 115 3.54 -3.85 -2.63
C GLY A 115 4.06 -2.69 -3.46
N ALA A 116 3.18 -2.11 -4.27
CA ALA A 116 3.43 -0.92 -5.07
C ALA A 116 2.45 0.21 -4.72
N ASN A 117 2.77 1.42 -5.17
CA ASN A 117 1.96 2.60 -4.89
C ASN A 117 1.08 2.96 -6.07
N HIS A 118 -0.21 3.11 -5.82
CA HIS A 118 -1.11 3.91 -6.66
C HIS A 118 -0.78 5.41 -6.48
N ARG A 119 -1.47 6.29 -7.20
CA ARG A 119 -1.32 7.76 -7.11
C ARG A 119 -1.35 8.27 -5.67
N PHE A 120 -0.61 9.33 -5.40
CA PHE A 120 -0.45 9.89 -4.06
C PHE A 120 -1.61 10.84 -3.71
N GLY A 121 -1.98 11.71 -4.63
CA GLY A 121 -3.01 12.72 -4.51
C GLY A 121 -3.99 12.71 -5.69
N LEU A 122 -4.67 13.84 -5.88
CA LEU A 122 -5.52 14.08 -7.06
C LEU A 122 -4.75 14.76 -8.19
N ASP A 123 -3.52 15.16 -7.90
CA ASP A 123 -2.60 15.95 -8.70
C ASP A 123 -1.59 15.11 -9.51
N ASP A 124 -1.41 13.82 -9.18
CA ASP A 124 -0.41 12.98 -9.87
C ASP A 124 -0.95 12.22 -11.09
N ALA A 125 -2.24 11.89 -11.10
CA ALA A 125 -2.89 11.11 -12.16
C ALA A 125 -4.40 11.34 -12.15
N ILE A 126 -5.00 11.30 -13.34
CA ILE A 126 -6.46 11.40 -13.49
C ILE A 126 -7.06 10.00 -13.34
N LEU A 127 -7.95 9.84 -12.36
CA LEU A 127 -8.79 8.65 -12.23
C LEU A 127 -10.25 9.10 -12.41
N ILE A 128 -10.81 8.72 -13.54
CA ILE A 128 -12.20 8.92 -13.88
C ILE A 128 -13.04 7.89 -13.11
N LYS A 129 -14.04 8.39 -12.39
CA LYS A 129 -15.01 7.58 -11.63
C LYS A 129 -16.41 7.71 -12.22
N ASP A 130 -17.32 6.85 -11.79
CA ASP A 130 -18.77 6.89 -12.02
C ASP A 130 -19.36 8.30 -12.10
N ASN A 131 -19.06 9.16 -11.13
CA ASN A 131 -19.59 10.52 -11.03
C ASN A 131 -19.11 11.43 -12.17
N HIS A 132 -17.88 11.24 -12.65
CA HIS A 132 -17.34 12.02 -13.77
C HIS A 132 -18.02 11.59 -15.08
N ILE A 133 -18.24 10.28 -15.25
CA ILE A 133 -18.93 9.70 -16.40
C ILE A 133 -20.38 10.19 -16.42
N ALA A 134 -21.07 10.19 -15.28
CA ALA A 134 -22.45 10.67 -15.17
C ALA A 134 -22.60 12.14 -15.59
N VAL A 135 -21.63 13.00 -15.25
CA VAL A 135 -21.63 14.42 -15.63
C VAL A 135 -21.35 14.62 -17.13
N CYS A 136 -20.50 13.78 -17.74
CA CYS A 136 -20.13 13.89 -19.15
C CYS A 136 -21.04 13.10 -20.10
N GLY A 137 -21.83 12.15 -19.58
CA GLY A 137 -22.80 11.34 -20.31
C GLY A 137 -22.25 10.08 -21.01
N SER A 138 -20.94 9.95 -21.18
CA SER A 138 -20.31 8.81 -21.85
C SER A 138 -18.89 8.55 -21.32
N VAL A 139 -18.51 7.27 -21.26
CA VAL A 139 -17.17 6.85 -20.81
C VAL A 139 -16.11 7.36 -21.78
N SER A 140 -16.31 7.11 -23.08
CA SER A 140 -15.36 7.51 -24.12
C SER A 140 -15.19 9.03 -24.20
N GLU A 141 -16.28 9.80 -24.08
CA GLU A 141 -16.21 11.26 -24.06
C GLU A 141 -15.46 11.79 -22.83
N THR A 142 -15.70 11.19 -21.65
CA THR A 142 -15.00 11.59 -20.42
C THR A 142 -13.49 11.40 -20.55
N ILE A 143 -13.06 10.27 -21.11
CA ILE A 143 -11.64 9.98 -21.36
C ILE A 143 -11.04 10.98 -22.36
N ARG A 144 -11.74 11.29 -23.46
CA ARG A 144 -11.27 12.28 -24.45
C ARG A 144 -11.09 13.67 -23.83
N ARG A 145 -12.05 14.13 -23.02
CA ARG A 145 -11.95 15.42 -22.31
C ARG A 145 -10.81 15.42 -21.30
N ALA A 146 -10.66 14.35 -20.52
CA ALA A 146 -9.53 14.20 -19.60
C ALA A 146 -8.19 14.27 -20.36
N ARG A 147 -8.09 13.62 -21.52
CA ARG A 147 -6.89 13.61 -22.35
C ARG A 147 -6.57 14.97 -22.97
N ALA A 148 -7.58 15.74 -23.35
CA ALA A 148 -7.40 17.11 -23.84
C ALA A 148 -6.92 18.08 -22.75
N PHE A 149 -7.30 17.82 -21.49
CA PHE A 149 -6.88 18.61 -20.33
C PHE A 149 -5.52 18.18 -19.76
N ALA A 150 -5.21 16.88 -19.82
CA ALA A 150 -4.01 16.30 -19.20
C ALA A 150 -2.72 16.83 -19.84
N GLY A 151 -1.73 17.13 -19.00
CA GLY A 151 -0.35 17.29 -19.46
C GLY A 151 0.23 15.97 -19.99
N HIS A 152 1.20 16.03 -20.89
CA HIS A 152 1.79 14.86 -21.57
C HIS A 152 2.40 13.78 -20.65
N LEU A 153 2.64 14.08 -19.37
CA LEU A 153 3.16 13.14 -18.36
C LEU A 153 2.07 12.56 -17.44
N VAL A 154 0.83 13.02 -17.54
CA VAL A 154 -0.26 12.61 -16.65
C VAL A 154 -1.00 11.41 -17.24
N ARG A 155 -0.99 10.29 -16.51
CA ARG A 155 -1.73 9.07 -16.88
C ARG A 155 -3.22 9.21 -16.61
N ILE A 156 -4.03 8.54 -17.44
CA ILE A 156 -5.49 8.52 -17.35
C ILE A 156 -5.97 7.10 -17.08
N GLU A 157 -6.57 6.92 -15.91
CA GLU A 157 -7.23 5.69 -15.49
C GLU A 157 -8.74 5.92 -15.48
N VAL A 158 -9.52 4.89 -15.84
CA VAL A 158 -10.99 4.92 -15.79
C VAL A 158 -11.53 3.74 -15.02
N GLU A 159 -12.45 4.01 -14.09
CA GLU A 159 -13.20 3.02 -13.34
C GLU A 159 -14.44 2.60 -14.12
N VAL A 160 -14.62 1.28 -14.27
CA VAL A 160 -15.75 0.65 -14.96
C VAL A 160 -16.28 -0.52 -14.13
N ASP A 161 -17.59 -0.71 -14.14
CA ASP A 161 -18.29 -1.77 -13.39
C ASP A 161 -18.92 -2.84 -14.29
N THR A 162 -18.91 -2.64 -15.61
CA THR A 162 -19.45 -3.58 -16.61
C THR A 162 -18.49 -3.79 -17.78
N LEU A 163 -18.58 -4.95 -18.44
CA LEU A 163 -17.80 -5.25 -19.65
C LEU A 163 -18.16 -4.35 -20.84
N ASP A 164 -19.39 -3.82 -20.88
CA ASP A 164 -19.80 -2.91 -21.94
C ASP A 164 -19.19 -1.52 -21.77
N GLN A 165 -19.16 -0.98 -20.55
CA GLN A 165 -18.38 0.21 -20.24
C GLN A 165 -16.89 0.01 -20.55
N LEU A 166 -16.33 -1.16 -20.24
CA LEU A 166 -14.95 -1.47 -20.60
C LEU A 166 -14.73 -1.42 -22.12
N ARG A 167 -15.62 -2.05 -22.92
CA ARG A 167 -15.54 -1.99 -24.38
C ARG A 167 -15.59 -0.55 -24.89
N GLU A 168 -16.48 0.27 -24.34
CA GLU A 168 -16.57 1.69 -24.66
C GLU A 168 -15.27 2.42 -24.29
N ALA A 169 -14.77 2.24 -23.07
CA ALA A 169 -13.53 2.84 -22.59
C ALA A 169 -12.35 2.54 -23.52
N MET A 170 -12.22 1.28 -23.95
CA MET A 170 -11.12 0.84 -24.81
C MET A 170 -11.15 1.49 -26.20
N THR A 171 -12.26 2.09 -26.64
CA THR A 171 -12.30 2.91 -27.89
C THR A 171 -11.55 4.24 -27.74
N ALA A 172 -11.42 4.75 -26.51
CA ALA A 172 -10.74 6.00 -26.18
C ALA A 172 -9.31 5.81 -25.65
N ALA A 173 -8.81 4.56 -25.64
CA ALA A 173 -7.45 4.18 -25.27
C ALA A 173 -6.96 4.83 -23.95
N PRO A 174 -7.58 4.54 -22.79
CA PRO A 174 -7.06 4.95 -21.49
C PRO A 174 -5.70 4.28 -21.21
N ASP A 175 -4.91 4.86 -20.32
CA ASP A 175 -3.63 4.26 -19.90
C ASP A 175 -3.84 3.06 -18.98
N ALA A 176 -4.90 3.11 -18.15
CA ALA A 176 -5.28 2.06 -17.22
C ALA A 176 -6.80 1.96 -17.08
N VAL A 177 -7.29 0.78 -16.69
CA VAL A 177 -8.70 0.51 -16.40
C VAL A 177 -8.82 -0.15 -15.02
N LEU A 178 -9.68 0.42 -14.18
CA LEU A 178 -10.02 -0.10 -12.88
C LEU A 178 -11.35 -0.85 -12.98
N LEU A 179 -11.30 -2.16 -12.77
CA LEU A 179 -12.39 -3.11 -12.86
C LEU A 179 -13.03 -3.23 -11.47
N ASP A 180 -14.10 -2.49 -11.21
CA ASP A 180 -14.68 -2.38 -9.88
C ASP A 180 -15.67 -3.52 -9.59
N ASN A 181 -15.47 -4.20 -8.47
CA ASN A 181 -16.36 -5.25 -7.94
C ASN A 181 -16.71 -6.40 -8.92
N MET A 182 -15.84 -6.66 -9.91
CA MET A 182 -16.00 -7.78 -10.84
C MET A 182 -15.46 -9.09 -10.25
N GLY A 183 -16.20 -10.19 -10.43
CA GLY A 183 -15.74 -11.54 -10.04
C GLY A 183 -14.64 -12.09 -10.96
N PRO A 184 -13.90 -13.15 -10.54
CA PRO A 184 -12.74 -13.67 -11.26
C PRO A 184 -13.00 -14.06 -12.73
N GLU A 185 -14.17 -14.61 -13.05
CA GLU A 185 -14.52 -14.96 -14.43
C GLU A 185 -14.72 -13.73 -15.31
N THR A 186 -15.47 -12.73 -14.81
CA THR A 186 -15.64 -11.43 -15.48
C THR A 186 -14.31 -10.71 -15.64
N LEU A 187 -13.44 -10.75 -14.63
CA LEU A 187 -12.09 -10.18 -14.71
C LEU A 187 -11.26 -10.84 -15.82
N ARG A 188 -11.34 -12.17 -15.98
CA ARG A 188 -10.64 -12.88 -17.06
C ARG A 188 -11.12 -12.42 -18.45
N GLN A 189 -12.43 -12.22 -18.60
CA GLN A 189 -13.01 -11.66 -19.83
C GLN A 189 -12.56 -10.20 -20.06
N ALA A 190 -12.51 -9.39 -18.99
CA ALA A 190 -12.03 -8.02 -19.05
C ALA A 190 -10.57 -7.94 -19.51
N VAL A 191 -9.69 -8.77 -18.94
CA VAL A 191 -8.28 -8.88 -19.34
C VAL A 191 -8.17 -9.25 -20.83
N ALA A 192 -9.00 -10.17 -21.31
CA ALA A 192 -9.06 -10.53 -22.73
C ALA A 192 -9.53 -9.38 -23.63
N ILE A 193 -10.51 -8.58 -23.21
CA ILE A 193 -10.97 -7.37 -23.94
C ILE A 193 -9.86 -6.32 -24.02
N VAL A 194 -9.16 -6.09 -22.91
CA VAL A 194 -8.06 -5.11 -22.85
C VAL A 194 -6.90 -5.54 -23.74
N ALA A 195 -6.58 -6.84 -23.77
CA ALA A 195 -5.56 -7.43 -24.64
C ALA A 195 -4.20 -6.71 -24.56
N GLY A 196 -3.80 -6.28 -23.36
CA GLY A 196 -2.54 -5.58 -23.11
C GLY A 196 -2.47 -4.13 -23.60
N ARG A 197 -3.57 -3.54 -24.07
CA ARG A 197 -3.62 -2.15 -24.55
C ARG A 197 -3.68 -1.09 -23.44
N ALA A 198 -4.02 -1.50 -22.21
CA ALA A 198 -4.06 -0.68 -21.01
C ALA A 198 -3.66 -1.54 -19.80
N VAL A 199 -3.22 -0.90 -18.71
CA VAL A 199 -2.98 -1.60 -17.43
C VAL A 199 -4.32 -1.99 -16.82
N THR A 200 -4.44 -3.23 -16.35
CA THR A 200 -5.65 -3.73 -15.68
C THR A 200 -5.48 -3.71 -14.16
N GLU A 201 -6.40 -3.05 -13.47
CA GLU A 201 -6.46 -3.01 -12.01
C GLU A 201 -7.80 -3.57 -11.51
N ALA A 202 -7.77 -4.54 -10.61
CA ALA A 202 -8.98 -5.00 -9.90
C ALA A 202 -9.12 -4.29 -8.55
N SER A 203 -10.35 -3.87 -8.23
CA SER A 203 -10.71 -3.20 -6.97
C SER A 203 -12.06 -3.72 -6.45
N GLY A 204 -12.31 -3.54 -5.15
CA GLY A 204 -13.56 -3.92 -4.50
C GLY A 204 -13.56 -5.37 -4.02
N GLY A 205 -14.06 -5.61 -2.80
CA GLY A 205 -14.13 -6.97 -2.23
C GLY A 205 -12.79 -7.71 -2.05
N VAL A 206 -11.66 -6.99 -2.13
CA VAL A 206 -10.32 -7.59 -2.03
C VAL A 206 -9.95 -7.86 -0.56
N GLY A 207 -9.91 -9.14 -0.21
CA GLY A 207 -9.52 -9.65 1.10
C GLY A 207 -8.50 -10.79 1.00
N PRO A 208 -7.99 -11.30 2.13
CA PRO A 208 -6.98 -12.37 2.15
C PRO A 208 -7.45 -13.63 1.42
N ASP A 209 -8.74 -13.94 1.47
CA ASP A 209 -9.31 -15.16 0.89
C ASP A 209 -9.71 -15.00 -0.58
N THR A 210 -9.91 -13.77 -1.07
CA THR A 210 -10.33 -13.49 -2.45
C THR A 210 -9.16 -13.12 -3.37
N VAL A 211 -8.06 -12.60 -2.81
CA VAL A 211 -6.94 -12.03 -3.59
C VAL A 211 -6.32 -13.01 -4.59
N ALA A 212 -6.18 -14.29 -4.24
CA ALA A 212 -5.56 -15.29 -5.10
C ALA A 212 -6.37 -15.52 -6.39
N ALA A 213 -7.67 -15.76 -6.27
CA ALA A 213 -8.55 -15.95 -7.42
C ALA A 213 -8.65 -14.69 -8.30
N ILE A 214 -8.60 -13.50 -7.69
CA ILE A 214 -8.55 -12.23 -8.42
C ILE A 214 -7.24 -12.14 -9.21
N ALA A 215 -6.09 -12.45 -8.62
CA ALA A 215 -4.80 -12.41 -9.31
C ALA A 215 -4.71 -13.43 -10.47
N GLU A 216 -5.26 -14.62 -10.27
CA GLU A 216 -5.34 -15.68 -11.28
C GLU A 216 -6.24 -15.35 -12.48
N SER A 217 -7.05 -14.29 -12.40
CA SER A 217 -7.76 -13.76 -13.58
C SER A 217 -6.82 -13.13 -14.61
N GLY A 218 -5.58 -12.80 -14.21
CA GLY A 218 -4.55 -12.25 -15.10
C GLY A 218 -4.43 -10.72 -15.08
N VAL A 219 -5.12 -10.04 -14.16
CA VAL A 219 -4.98 -8.59 -13.95
C VAL A 219 -3.55 -8.21 -13.56
N ASP A 220 -3.12 -7.01 -13.93
CA ASP A 220 -1.77 -6.53 -13.64
C ASP A 220 -1.64 -6.05 -12.19
N LEU A 221 -2.68 -5.39 -11.68
CA LEU A 221 -2.72 -4.79 -10.36
C LEU A 221 -3.97 -5.22 -9.58
N ILE A 222 -3.85 -5.31 -8.27
CA ILE A 222 -4.98 -5.41 -7.33
C ILE A 222 -4.82 -4.31 -6.31
N SER A 223 -5.79 -3.39 -6.23
CA SER A 223 -5.79 -2.35 -5.22
C SER A 223 -6.68 -2.69 -4.03
N THR A 224 -6.16 -2.44 -2.83
CA THR A 224 -6.94 -2.62 -1.61
C THR A 224 -6.63 -1.52 -0.60
N GLY A 225 -7.69 -0.93 -0.04
CA GLY A 225 -7.56 0.01 1.08
C GLY A 225 -7.17 -0.69 2.38
N TRP A 226 -7.53 -1.98 2.51
CA TRP A 226 -7.45 -2.71 3.77
C TRP A 226 -6.03 -2.73 4.35
N ILE A 227 -5.01 -2.89 3.48
CA ILE A 227 -3.59 -2.87 3.87
C ILE A 227 -3.12 -1.54 4.48
N THR A 228 -3.93 -0.49 4.42
CA THR A 228 -3.66 0.82 5.04
C THR A 228 -4.68 1.13 6.14
N HIS A 229 -5.93 1.47 5.81
CA HIS A 229 -6.90 1.91 6.83
C HIS A 229 -7.29 0.82 7.86
N SER A 230 -7.08 -0.46 7.57
CA SER A 230 -7.49 -1.57 8.45
C SER A 230 -6.34 -2.52 8.82
N ALA A 231 -5.10 -2.21 8.44
CA ALA A 231 -3.97 -3.05 8.79
C ALA A 231 -3.77 -3.09 10.32
N PRO A 232 -3.69 -4.29 10.94
CA PRO A 232 -3.42 -4.41 12.35
C PRO A 232 -2.00 -3.94 12.66
N VAL A 233 -1.83 -3.29 13.81
CA VAL A 233 -0.51 -2.89 14.32
C VAL A 233 0.32 -4.14 14.59
N LEU A 234 1.60 -4.15 14.18
CA LEU A 234 2.53 -5.21 14.58
C LEU A 234 2.97 -4.94 16.03
N ASP A 235 2.77 -5.93 16.89
CA ASP A 235 3.15 -5.84 18.30
C ASP A 235 4.68 -5.90 18.46
N ILE A 236 5.26 -4.77 18.85
CA ILE A 236 6.68 -4.56 19.10
C ILE A 236 6.80 -3.93 20.49
N GLY A 237 7.67 -4.46 21.32
CA GLY A 237 7.99 -3.92 22.64
C GLY A 237 9.35 -3.23 22.67
N LEU A 238 9.56 -2.38 23.68
CA LEU A 238 10.88 -1.90 24.07
C LEU A 238 11.26 -2.58 25.39
N ASP A 239 12.25 -3.48 25.34
CA ASP A 239 12.76 -4.18 26.51
C ASP A 239 13.98 -3.47 27.06
N ILE A 240 14.09 -3.37 28.40
CA ILE A 240 15.19 -2.68 29.08
C ILE A 240 16.03 -3.71 29.82
N ASP A 241 17.32 -3.73 29.51
CA ASP A 241 18.34 -4.42 30.29
C ASP A 241 19.17 -3.40 31.08
N VAL A 242 19.12 -3.50 32.42
CA VAL A 242 19.81 -2.61 33.37
C VAL A 242 21.07 -3.28 33.94
N ARG A 243 21.44 -4.46 33.44
CA ARG A 243 22.64 -5.18 33.87
C ARG A 243 23.92 -4.54 33.34
#